data_AF-A0A9D5WH44-F1
#
_entry.id   AF-A0A9D5WH44-F1
#
_cell.length_a   1.000
_cell.length_b   1.000
_cell.length_c   1.000
_cell.angle_alpha   90.00
_cell.angle_beta   90.00
_cell.angle_gamma   90.00
#
_symmetry.space_group_name_H-M   'P 1'
#
loop_
_entity.id
_entity.type
_entity.pdbx_description
1 polymer ?
#
loop_
_entity_poly.entity_id
_entity_poly.type
_entity_poly.pdbx_seq_one_letter_code
_entity_poly.pdbx_strand_id
1 'polypeptide(L)'
;MKQYLSRPFTLDRTVRMLLLIVLLVLLIWTLSAIWSVILPFLLAGIFAYVMMPIVRFFQYRLRLRYRGLAVLLTFVLLGGLIWLGLIYIVPSVREEVEKTLSSISSYNGGQDILKRILPPELRRYFEGSFNFGRLSRGVSFEQVIENTKIIIDQAGSIISGTLSVFSWGFVFLVGLMYFI
;
A
#
# COMPACT_ATOMS: atom_id res chain seq x y z
N MET A 1 -58.85 -29.32 5.02
CA MET A 1 -57.48 -28.75 4.85
C MET A 1 -57.28 -28.09 3.48
N LYS A 2 -58.07 -27.05 3.11
CA LYS A 2 -57.93 -26.38 1.79
C LYS A 2 -58.30 -24.88 1.83
N GLN A 3 -57.92 -24.14 2.88
CA GLN A 3 -58.33 -22.73 2.99
C GLN A 3 -57.21 -21.73 3.29
N TYR A 4 -55.94 -22.16 3.22
CA TYR A 4 -54.79 -21.29 3.50
C TYR A 4 -54.08 -20.73 2.26
N LEU A 5 -54.48 -21.14 1.04
CA LEU A 5 -53.73 -20.85 -0.20
C LEU A 5 -54.38 -19.81 -1.13
N SER A 6 -55.39 -19.09 -0.68
CA SER A 6 -56.09 -18.09 -1.51
C SER A 6 -56.24 -16.77 -0.77
N ARG A 7 -55.11 -16.17 -0.39
CA ARG A 7 -55.05 -14.72 -0.13
C ARG A 7 -54.36 -14.05 -1.32
N PRO A 8 -54.99 -13.06 -1.97
CA PRO A 8 -54.36 -12.34 -3.06
C PRO A 8 -53.10 -11.64 -2.53
N PHE A 9 -52.03 -11.65 -3.33
CA PHE A 9 -50.89 -10.77 -3.09
C PHE A 9 -51.38 -9.33 -3.23
N THR A 10 -51.77 -8.71 -2.12
CA THR A 10 -52.06 -7.29 -2.06
C THR A 10 -50.75 -6.52 -2.17
N LEU A 11 -50.70 -5.48 -3.00
CA LEU A 11 -49.52 -4.65 -3.22
C LEU A 11 -48.88 -4.17 -1.89
N ASP A 12 -49.72 -3.96 -0.87
CA ASP A 12 -49.31 -3.59 0.49
C ASP A 12 -48.31 -4.59 1.13
N ARG A 13 -48.51 -5.90 0.90
CA ARG A 13 -47.61 -6.95 1.41
C ARG A 13 -46.28 -6.99 0.65
N THR A 14 -46.34 -6.81 -0.67
CA THR A 14 -45.14 -6.78 -1.53
C THR A 14 -44.30 -5.55 -1.25
N VAL A 15 -44.91 -4.38 -1.10
CA VAL A 15 -44.21 -3.13 -0.76
C VAL A 15 -43.55 -3.23 0.60
N ARG A 16 -44.22 -3.78 1.63
CA ARG A 16 -43.60 -3.98 2.95
C ARG A 16 -42.40 -4.93 2.90
N MET A 17 -42.49 -6.02 2.15
CA MET A 17 -41.34 -6.94 1.96
C MET A 17 -40.20 -6.27 1.18
N LEU A 18 -40.51 -5.51 0.14
CA LEU A 18 -39.51 -4.80 -0.67
C LEU A 18 -38.80 -3.72 0.16
N LEU A 19 -39.54 -2.98 0.99
CA LEU A 19 -38.99 -1.97 1.89
C LEU A 19 -38.07 -2.61 2.93
N LEU A 20 -38.44 -3.76 3.50
CA LEU A 20 -37.57 -4.53 4.39
C LEU A 20 -36.29 -4.98 3.69
N ILE A 21 -36.38 -5.48 2.45
CA ILE A 21 -35.20 -5.89 1.67
C ILE A 21 -34.28 -4.69 1.41
N VAL A 22 -34.84 -3.55 0.98
CA VAL A 22 -34.08 -2.31 0.76
C VAL A 22 -33.40 -1.86 2.05
N LEU A 23 -34.12 -1.87 3.18
CA LEU A 23 -33.56 -1.53 4.49
C LEU A 23 -32.38 -2.45 4.86
N LEU A 24 -32.53 -3.76 4.61
CA LEU A 24 -31.52 -4.77 4.91
C LEU A 24 -30.26 -4.57 4.03
N VAL A 25 -30.45 -4.29 2.74
CA VAL A 25 -29.35 -3.95 1.82
C VAL A 25 -28.62 -2.69 2.26
N LEU A 26 -29.36 -1.65 2.64
CA LEU A 26 -28.80 -0.37 3.09
C LEU A 26 -28.01 -0.56 4.41
N LEU A 27 -28.51 -1.40 5.32
CA LEU A 27 -27.82 -1.77 6.54
C LEU A 27 -26.50 -2.51 6.26
N ILE A 28 -26.52 -3.52 5.37
CA ILE A 28 -25.32 -4.27 4.99
C ILE A 28 -24.28 -3.35 4.33
N TRP A 29 -24.73 -2.47 3.44
CA TRP A 29 -23.85 -1.54 2.73
C TRP A 29 -23.19 -0.55 3.71
N THR A 30 -23.95 -0.04 4.68
CA THR A 30 -23.45 0.83 5.74
C THR A 30 -22.43 0.11 6.64
N LEU A 31 -22.72 -1.12 7.07
CA LEU A 31 -21.78 -1.93 7.86
C LEU A 31 -20.49 -2.21 7.11
N SER A 32 -20.57 -2.51 5.81
CA SER A 32 -19.40 -2.76 4.97
C SER A 32 -18.52 -1.52 4.83
N ALA A 33 -19.13 -0.34 4.65
CA ALA A 33 -18.41 0.93 4.62
C ALA A 33 -17.68 1.21 5.95
N ILE A 34 -18.35 1.00 7.09
CA ILE A 34 -17.77 1.23 8.42
C ILE A 34 -16.64 0.23 8.73
N TRP A 35 -16.78 -1.03 8.30
CA TRP A 35 -15.77 -2.07 8.53
C TRP A 35 -14.39 -1.68 7.98
N SER A 36 -14.36 -1.01 6.83
CA SER A 36 -13.13 -0.51 6.22
C SER A 36 -12.39 0.53 7.09
N VAL A 37 -13.11 1.25 7.94
CA VAL A 37 -12.59 2.30 8.83
C VAL A 37 -12.34 1.78 10.26
N ILE A 38 -13.04 0.72 10.67
CA ILE A 38 -12.84 0.09 11.99
C ILE A 38 -11.41 -0.44 12.16
N LEU A 39 -10.87 -1.12 11.15
CA LEU A 39 -9.53 -1.69 11.20
C LEU A 39 -8.43 -0.65 11.46
N PRO A 40 -8.31 0.44 10.68
CA PRO A 40 -7.30 1.47 10.95
C PRO A 40 -7.54 2.20 12.27
N PHE A 41 -8.80 2.37 12.71
CA PHE A 41 -9.11 2.98 14.01
C PHE A 41 -8.67 2.10 15.19
N LEU A 42 -8.99 0.80 15.13
CA LEU A 42 -8.56 -0.18 16.13
C LEU A 42 -7.03 -0.25 16.18
N LEU A 43 -6.40 -0.31 15.01
CA LEU A 43 -4.95 -0.36 14.88
C LEU A 43 -4.31 0.91 15.45
N ALA A 44 -4.89 2.09 15.21
CA ALA A 44 -4.45 3.34 15.80
C ALA A 44 -4.57 3.34 17.33
N GLY A 45 -5.65 2.80 17.90
CA GLY A 45 -5.82 2.65 19.35
C GLY A 45 -4.79 1.72 19.99
N ILE A 46 -4.52 0.57 19.35
CA ILE A 46 -3.47 -0.37 19.79
C ILE A 46 -2.10 0.29 19.71
N PHE A 47 -1.78 0.91 18.57
CA PHE A 47 -0.53 1.62 18.37
C PHE A 47 -0.35 2.72 19.41
N ALA A 48 -1.43 3.44 19.71
CA ALA A 48 -1.41 4.50 20.70
C ALA A 48 -1.12 3.97 22.10
N TYR A 49 -1.76 2.87 22.48
CA TYR A 49 -1.52 2.21 23.75
C TYR A 49 -0.07 1.75 23.91
N VAL A 50 0.53 1.20 22.84
CA VAL A 50 1.94 0.75 22.84
C VAL A 50 2.91 1.93 22.91
N MET A 51 2.61 3.04 22.25
CA MET A 51 3.48 4.23 22.30
C MET A 51 3.29 5.04 23.59
N MET A 52 2.16 4.93 24.28
CA MET A 52 1.88 5.64 25.53
C MET A 52 2.95 5.48 26.63
N PRO A 53 3.50 4.29 26.95
CA PRO A 53 4.59 4.17 27.91
C PRO A 53 5.86 4.91 27.48
N ILE A 54 6.17 4.95 26.19
CA ILE A 54 7.33 5.67 25.64
C ILE A 54 7.10 7.18 25.76
N VAL A 55 5.92 7.66 25.38
CA VAL A 55 5.54 9.08 25.54
C VAL A 55 5.61 9.49 27.02
N ARG A 56 5.09 8.66 27.94
CA ARG A 56 5.17 8.91 29.39
C ARG A 56 6.62 8.93 29.88
N PHE A 57 7.48 8.04 29.38
CA PHE A 57 8.92 8.07 29.70
C PHE A 57 9.52 9.43 29.33
N PHE A 58 9.31 9.93 28.10
CA PHE A 58 9.79 11.26 27.73
C PHE A 58 9.13 12.39 28.53
N GLN A 59 7.84 12.29 28.84
CA GLN A 59 7.14 13.30 29.62
C GLN A 59 7.70 13.44 31.04
N TYR A 60 7.88 12.31 31.74
CA TYR A 60 8.33 12.30 33.14
C TYR A 60 9.84 12.48 33.28
N ARG A 61 10.65 11.88 32.40
CA ARG A 61 12.12 11.93 32.48
C ARG A 61 12.68 13.26 31.94
N LEU A 62 12.01 13.88 30.96
CA LEU A 62 12.40 15.16 30.36
C LEU A 62 11.59 16.37 30.89
N ARG A 63 10.63 16.13 31.81
CA ARG A 63 9.74 17.14 32.42
C ARG A 63 9.08 18.10 31.42
N LEU A 64 8.64 17.57 30.28
CA LEU A 64 7.96 18.39 29.27
C LEU A 64 6.58 18.80 29.77
N ARG A 65 6.36 20.12 29.86
CA ARG A 65 5.15 20.74 30.41
C ARG A 65 3.92 20.58 29.50
N TYR A 66 4.12 20.28 28.22
CA TYR A 66 3.07 20.09 27.21
C TYR A 66 3.09 18.66 26.68
N ARG A 67 1.95 17.95 26.79
CA ARG A 67 1.80 16.55 26.35
C ARG A 67 2.08 16.37 24.85
N GLY A 68 1.58 17.28 24.00
CA GLY A 68 1.81 17.23 22.56
C GLY A 68 3.29 17.32 22.16
N LEU A 69 4.11 18.09 22.89
CA LEU A 69 5.56 18.15 22.63
C LEU A 69 6.25 16.82 22.96
N ALA A 70 5.85 16.15 24.03
CA ALA A 70 6.42 14.84 24.39
C ALA A 70 6.11 13.78 23.32
N VAL A 71 4.90 13.83 22.74
CA VAL A 71 4.46 12.94 21.66
C VAL A 71 5.27 13.20 20.40
N LEU A 72 5.36 14.44 19.96
CA LEU A 72 6.10 14.83 18.76
C LEU A 72 7.59 14.45 18.87
N LEU A 73 8.20 14.71 20.03
CA LEU A 73 9.60 14.34 20.29
C LEU A 73 9.80 12.82 20.25
N THR A 74 8.85 12.05 20.79
CA THR A 74 8.87 10.58 20.74
C THR A 74 8.85 10.07 19.30
N PHE A 75 7.97 10.61 18.45
CA PHE A 75 7.91 10.25 17.03
C PHE A 75 9.18 10.62 16.27
N VAL A 76 9.73 11.81 16.51
CA VAL A 76 10.99 12.27 15.88
C VAL A 76 12.15 11.38 16.29
N LEU A 77 12.26 11.00 17.57
CA LEU A 77 13.34 10.14 18.04
C LEU A 77 13.22 8.71 17.49
N LEU A 78 12.02 8.12 17.46
CA LEU A 78 11.80 6.80 16.89
C LEU A 78 12.06 6.79 15.38
N GLY A 79 11.53 7.77 14.65
CA GLY A 79 11.79 7.94 13.22
C GLY A 79 13.27 8.18 12.92
N GLY A 80 13.92 9.02 13.73
CA GLY A 80 15.35 9.28 13.65
C GLY A 80 16.19 8.03 13.89
N LEU A 81 15.84 7.20 14.86
CA LEU A 81 16.53 5.93 15.16
C LEU A 81 16.42 4.94 13.98
N ILE A 82 15.22 4.80 13.40
CA ILE A 82 15.00 3.94 12.23
C ILE A 82 15.80 4.46 11.03
N TRP A 83 15.78 5.77 10.81
CA TRP A 83 16.52 6.43 9.73
C TRP A 83 18.04 6.24 9.86
N LEU A 84 18.57 6.42 11.08
CA LEU A 84 19.97 6.14 11.41
C LEU A 84 20.31 4.67 11.17
N GLY A 85 19.44 3.76 11.61
CA GLY A 85 19.56 2.33 11.36
C GLY A 85 19.66 2.01 9.87
N LEU A 86 18.79 2.59 9.04
CA LEU A 86 18.84 2.40 7.58
C LEU A 86 20.16 2.88 6.98
N ILE A 87 20.62 4.08 7.34
CA ILE A 87 21.87 4.66 6.82
C ILE A 87 23.08 3.80 7.19
N TYR A 88 23.10 3.16 8.35
CA TYR A 88 24.21 2.30 8.78
C TYR A 88 24.11 0.86 8.27
N ILE A 89 22.91 0.29 8.25
CA ILE A 89 22.69 -1.11 7.85
C ILE A 89 22.85 -1.29 6.34
N VAL A 90 22.31 -0.37 5.52
CA VAL A 90 22.37 -0.47 4.06
C VAL A 90 23.80 -0.57 3.50
N PRO A 91 24.77 0.31 3.86
CA PRO A 91 26.14 0.19 3.36
C PRO A 91 26.83 -1.07 3.90
N SER A 92 26.61 -1.45 5.15
CA SER A 92 27.19 -2.66 5.74
C SER A 92 26.74 -3.93 5.01
N VAL A 93 25.45 -4.01 4.65
CA VAL A 93 24.92 -5.14 3.85
C VAL A 93 25.50 -5.14 2.44
N ARG A 94 25.66 -3.96 1.81
CA ARG A 94 26.29 -3.85 0.49
C ARG A 94 27.73 -4.32 0.51
N GLU A 95 28.50 -3.87 1.50
CA GLU A 95 29.91 -4.25 1.65
C GLU A 95 30.06 -5.76 1.90
N GLU A 96 29.19 -6.36 2.71
CA GLU A 96 29.20 -7.80 2.98
C GLU A 96 28.84 -8.63 1.73
N VAL A 97 27.85 -8.15 0.96
CA VAL A 97 27.46 -8.78 -0.32
C VAL A 97 28.58 -8.64 -1.35
N GLU A 98 29.21 -7.47 -1.46
CA GLU A 98 30.33 -7.24 -2.39
C GLU A 98 31.56 -8.09 -2.04
N LYS A 99 31.93 -8.21 -0.76
CA LYS A 99 33.02 -9.10 -0.30
C LYS A 99 32.76 -10.57 -0.60
N THR A 100 31.50 -11.00 -0.45
CA THR A 100 31.09 -12.36 -0.77
C THR A 100 31.16 -12.61 -2.28
N LEU A 101 30.63 -11.68 -3.09
CA LEU A 101 30.71 -11.73 -4.55
C LEU A 101 32.16 -11.69 -5.05
N SER A 102 33.00 -10.84 -4.46
CA SER A 102 34.40 -10.72 -4.83
C SER A 102 35.18 -11.98 -4.47
N SER A 103 34.92 -12.61 -3.32
CA SER A 103 35.56 -13.88 -2.91
C SER A 103 35.18 -15.04 -3.83
N ILE A 104 33.94 -15.06 -4.33
CA ILE A 104 33.49 -16.02 -5.34
C ILE A 104 34.17 -15.76 -6.69
N SER A 105 34.31 -14.49 -7.09
CA SER A 105 34.91 -14.11 -8.38
C SER A 105 36.45 -14.17 -8.42
N SER A 106 37.11 -13.96 -7.29
CA SER A 106 38.57 -13.94 -7.16
C SER A 106 39.18 -15.34 -7.06
N TYR A 107 38.34 -16.38 -6.95
CA TYR A 107 38.73 -17.76 -7.16
C TYR A 107 38.94 -18.00 -8.67
N ASN A 108 40.15 -17.70 -9.14
CA ASN A 108 40.67 -17.94 -10.49
C ASN A 108 40.77 -19.44 -10.84
N GLY A 109 39.64 -20.14 -10.81
CA GLY A 109 39.36 -21.38 -11.53
C GLY A 109 38.08 -21.28 -12.38
N GLY A 110 37.43 -20.10 -12.43
CA GLY A 110 36.14 -19.87 -13.08
C GLY A 110 36.18 -19.28 -14.50
N GLN A 111 37.35 -19.18 -15.13
CA GLN A 111 37.45 -18.74 -16.54
C GLN A 111 36.75 -19.71 -17.52
N ASP A 112 36.59 -20.98 -17.12
CA ASP A 112 35.86 -21.98 -17.91
C ASP A 112 34.34 -21.90 -17.75
N ILE A 113 33.81 -21.35 -16.66
CA ILE A 113 32.38 -21.38 -16.38
C ILE A 113 31.67 -20.21 -17.05
N LEU A 114 32.25 -19.01 -16.98
CA LEU A 114 31.69 -17.80 -17.60
C LEU A 114 31.66 -17.90 -19.14
N LYS A 115 32.68 -18.52 -19.75
CA LYS A 115 32.70 -18.82 -21.19
C LYS A 115 31.69 -19.87 -21.63
N ARG A 116 31.19 -20.71 -20.70
CA ARG A 116 30.27 -21.80 -21.00
C ARG A 116 28.80 -21.42 -20.80
N ILE A 117 28.53 -20.42 -19.96
CA ILE A 117 27.17 -19.98 -19.62
C ILE A 117 26.64 -18.90 -20.58
N LEU A 118 27.51 -18.14 -21.27
CA LEU A 118 27.07 -17.12 -22.23
C LEU A 118 27.15 -17.63 -23.68
N PRO A 119 26.02 -17.98 -24.33
CA PRO A 119 26.02 -18.55 -25.66
C PRO A 119 26.35 -17.51 -26.73
N PRO A 120 27.03 -17.90 -27.83
CA PRO A 120 27.38 -17.00 -28.94
C PRO A 120 26.16 -16.44 -29.69
N GLU A 121 24.96 -16.95 -29.43
CA GLU A 121 23.70 -16.44 -29.99
C GLU A 121 23.30 -15.07 -29.43
N LEU A 122 23.56 -14.81 -28.14
CA LEU A 122 23.18 -13.54 -27.50
C LEU A 122 23.95 -12.35 -28.06
N ARG A 123 25.17 -12.59 -28.55
CA ARG A 123 26.04 -11.55 -29.12
C ARG A 123 25.49 -10.97 -30.43
N ARG A 124 24.74 -11.76 -31.21
CA ARG A 124 24.17 -11.34 -32.51
C ARG A 124 22.85 -10.58 -32.38
N TYR A 125 22.15 -10.74 -31.26
CA TYR A 125 20.87 -10.05 -31.02
C TYR A 125 21.05 -8.56 -30.71
N PHE A 126 22.18 -8.18 -30.11
CA PHE A 126 22.44 -6.78 -29.78
C PHE A 126 22.90 -5.94 -30.98
N GLU A 127 23.49 -6.56 -32.00
CA GLU A 127 23.95 -5.86 -33.20
C GLU A 127 22.87 -5.65 -34.27
N GLY A 128 21.72 -6.33 -34.18
CA GLY A 128 20.66 -6.31 -35.21
C GLY A 128 19.45 -5.41 -34.94
N SER A 129 19.44 -4.62 -33.86
CA SER A 129 18.23 -3.96 -33.34
C SER A 129 17.86 -2.62 -34.00
N PHE A 130 18.42 -2.30 -35.18
CA PHE A 130 18.02 -1.14 -35.97
C PHE A 130 17.33 -1.57 -37.26
N ASN A 131 16.01 -1.53 -37.30
CA ASN A 131 15.27 -1.37 -38.55
C ASN A 131 13.86 -0.79 -38.33
N PHE A 132 13.75 0.53 -38.55
CA PHE A 132 12.84 1.24 -39.47
C PHE A 132 11.43 0.69 -39.81
N GLY A 133 10.79 -0.07 -38.92
CA GLY A 133 9.40 -0.52 -39.08
C GLY A 133 8.35 0.37 -38.39
N ARG A 134 8.75 1.49 -37.78
CA ARG A 134 7.92 2.29 -36.86
C ARG A 134 7.13 3.44 -37.49
N LEU A 135 7.12 3.62 -38.82
CA LEU A 135 6.45 4.78 -39.44
C LEU A 135 5.04 4.51 -40.00
N SER A 136 4.62 3.25 -40.19
CA SER A 136 3.34 2.95 -40.87
C SER A 136 2.21 2.45 -39.95
N ARG A 137 2.41 2.41 -38.63
CA ARG A 137 1.48 1.82 -37.64
C ARG A 137 0.92 2.82 -36.62
N GLY A 138 1.05 4.12 -36.89
CA GLY A 138 0.80 5.21 -35.93
C GLY A 138 -0.66 5.52 -35.59
N VAL A 139 -1.64 4.75 -36.09
CA VAL A 139 -3.06 4.97 -35.76
C VAL A 139 -3.80 3.63 -35.68
N SER A 140 -3.34 2.73 -34.79
CA SER A 140 -4.09 1.52 -34.43
C SER A 140 -5.03 1.83 -33.27
N PHE A 141 -6.29 1.38 -33.35
CA PHE A 141 -7.28 1.51 -32.27
C PHE A 141 -6.77 0.91 -30.95
N GLU A 142 -5.87 -0.08 -31.02
CA GLU A 142 -5.22 -0.67 -29.86
C GLU A 142 -4.31 0.35 -29.12
N GLN A 143 -3.57 1.20 -29.84
CA GLN A 143 -2.75 2.24 -29.21
C GLN A 143 -3.60 3.34 -28.56
N VAL A 144 -4.78 3.65 -29.13
CA VAL A 144 -5.71 4.62 -28.52
C VAL A 144 -6.28 4.07 -27.22
N ILE A 145 -6.67 2.80 -27.20
CA ILE A 145 -7.16 2.14 -25.97
C ILE A 145 -6.03 2.00 -24.94
N GLU A 146 -4.82 1.64 -25.36
CA GLU A 146 -3.66 1.50 -24.48
C GLU A 146 -3.25 2.85 -23.88
N ASN A 147 -3.17 3.91 -24.69
CA ASN A 147 -2.87 5.27 -24.23
C ASN A 147 -3.99 5.83 -23.33
N THR A 148 -5.26 5.53 -23.64
CA THR A 148 -6.40 5.95 -22.81
C THR A 148 -6.40 5.21 -21.47
N LYS A 149 -6.08 3.92 -21.47
CA LYS A 149 -5.95 3.12 -20.25
C LYS A 149 -4.84 3.66 -19.36
N ILE A 150 -3.70 4.05 -19.93
CA ILE A 150 -2.60 4.67 -19.18
C ILE A 150 -3.06 5.98 -18.52
N ILE A 151 -3.80 6.83 -19.22
CA ILE A 151 -4.31 8.10 -18.67
C ILE A 151 -5.34 7.85 -17.56
N ILE A 152 -6.23 6.87 -17.74
CA ILE A 152 -7.23 6.49 -16.72
C ILE A 152 -6.56 5.88 -15.49
N ASP A 153 -5.61 4.97 -15.68
CA ASP A 153 -4.88 4.33 -14.60
C ASP A 153 -4.00 5.34 -13.86
N GLN A 154 -3.40 6.31 -14.56
CA GLN A 154 -2.60 7.37 -13.96
C GLN A 154 -3.45 8.41 -13.23
N ALA A 155 -4.61 8.78 -13.77
CA ALA A 155 -5.58 9.62 -13.06
C ALA A 155 -6.11 8.87 -11.82
N GLY A 156 -6.43 7.59 -11.96
CA GLY A 156 -6.84 6.70 -10.88
C GLY A 156 -5.77 6.54 -9.80
N SER A 157 -4.49 6.45 -10.19
CA SER A 157 -3.37 6.36 -9.25
C SER A 157 -3.12 7.68 -8.52
N ILE A 158 -3.35 8.83 -9.18
CA ILE A 158 -3.24 10.15 -8.54
C ILE A 158 -4.40 10.37 -7.57
N ILE A 159 -5.62 9.99 -7.96
CA ILE A 159 -6.82 10.09 -7.11
C ILE A 159 -6.64 9.17 -5.90
N SER A 160 -6.32 7.90 -6.10
CA SER A 160 -6.10 6.94 -5.01
C SER A 160 -4.88 7.28 -4.16
N GLY A 161 -3.80 7.77 -4.76
CA GLY A 161 -2.63 8.30 -4.07
C GLY A 161 -2.99 9.47 -3.16
N THR A 162 -3.75 10.44 -3.68
CA THR A 162 -4.22 11.59 -2.90
C THR A 162 -5.19 11.17 -1.80
N LEU A 163 -6.13 10.25 -2.09
CA LEU A 163 -7.08 9.71 -1.11
C LEU A 163 -6.36 8.94 -0.01
N SER A 164 -5.34 8.17 -0.37
CA SER A 164 -4.53 7.44 0.60
C SER A 164 -3.76 8.41 1.47
N VAL A 165 -3.07 9.41 0.92
CA VAL A 165 -2.36 10.43 1.71
C VAL A 165 -3.33 11.17 2.65
N PHE A 166 -4.53 11.49 2.19
CA PHE A 166 -5.58 12.07 3.05
C PHE A 166 -6.02 11.11 4.16
N SER A 167 -6.23 9.83 3.85
CA SER A 167 -6.61 8.81 4.81
C SER A 167 -5.52 8.57 5.85
N TRP A 168 -4.25 8.48 5.43
CA TRP A 168 -3.10 8.35 6.32
C TRP A 168 -2.91 9.60 7.18
N GLY A 169 -3.10 10.80 6.61
CA GLY A 169 -3.07 12.06 7.34
C GLY A 169 -4.18 12.17 8.39
N PHE A 170 -5.38 11.69 8.06
CA PHE A 170 -6.51 11.64 8.99
C PHE A 170 -6.25 10.65 10.14
N VAL A 171 -5.74 9.45 9.83
CA VAL A 171 -5.33 8.47 10.86
C VAL A 171 -4.23 9.04 11.75
N PHE A 172 -3.26 9.74 11.18
CA PHE A 172 -2.20 10.42 11.92
C PHE A 172 -2.77 11.51 12.85
N LEU A 173 -3.71 12.32 12.37
CA LEU A 173 -4.38 13.35 13.17
C LEU A 173 -5.18 12.75 14.33
N VAL A 174 -5.96 11.70 14.08
CA VAL A 174 -6.73 10.99 15.11
C VAL A 174 -5.80 10.37 16.16
N GLY A 175 -4.70 9.76 15.71
CA GLY A 175 -3.66 9.26 16.60
C GLY A 175 -3.08 10.37 17.47
N LEU A 176 -2.69 11.49 16.88
CA LEU A 176 -2.13 12.66 17.58
C LEU A 176 -3.12 13.25 18.59
N MET A 177 -4.41 13.31 18.25
CA MET A 177 -5.47 13.78 19.13
C MET A 177 -5.68 12.85 20.34
N TYR A 178 -5.54 11.54 20.16
CA TYR A 178 -5.64 10.57 21.27
C TYR A 178 -4.47 10.67 22.28
N PHE A 179 -3.34 11.21 21.83
CA PHE A 179 -2.13 11.35 22.62
C PHE A 179 -2.00 12.66 23.40
N ILE A 180 -2.76 13.70 23.01
CA ILE A 180 -2.85 15.00 23.70
C ILE A 180 -3.79 14.88 24.91
#